data_AF-A0A973KVW9-F1
#
_entry.id   AF-A0A973KVW9-F1
#
_cell.length_a   1.000
_cell.length_b   1.000
_cell.length_c   1.000
_cell.angle_alpha   90.00
_cell.angle_beta   90.00
_cell.angle_gamma   90.00
#
_symmetry.space_group_name_H-M   'P 1'
#
loop_
_entity.id
_entity.type
_entity.pdbx_description
1 polymer ?
#
loop_
_entity_poly.entity_id
_entity_poly.type
_entity_poly.pdbx_seq_one_letter_code
_entity_poly.pdbx_strand_id
1 'polypeptide(L)' 'MDDVDRKILAELQQDGRLTVTELAGRVRLSVSPCHRRLRELERSGAISGYRAVVDPAAVGLTF' A
#
# COMPACT_ATOMS: atom_id res chain seq x y z
N MET A 1 13.69 7.97 1.69
CA MET A 1 13.13 6.63 1.44
C MET A 1 14.19 5.61 1.78
N ASP A 2 13.94 4.79 2.80
CA ASP A 2 14.85 3.75 3.27
C ASP A 2 14.36 2.34 2.91
N ASP A 3 15.03 1.30 3.40
CA ASP A 3 14.69 -0.10 3.12
C ASP A 3 13.34 -0.51 3.70
N VAL A 4 12.90 0.12 4.79
CA VAL A 4 11.60 -0.16 5.40
C VAL A 4 10.50 0.42 4.53
N ASP A 5 10.69 1.64 4.02
CA ASP A 5 9.76 2.26 3.09
C ASP A 5 9.61 1.41 1.82
N ARG A 6 10.72 0.87 1.27
CA ARG A 6 10.68 -0.06 0.14
C ARG A 6 9.86 -1.31 0.44
N LYS A 7 10.00 -1.88 1.63
CA LYS A 7 9.20 -3.04 2.07
C LYS A 7 7.72 -2.69 2.21
N ILE A 8 7.39 -1.54 2.78
CA ILE A 8 6.01 -1.05 2.88
C ILE A 8 5.38 -0.97 1.49
N LEU A 9 6.08 -0.36 0.53
CA LEU A 9 5.62 -0.25 -0.85
C LEU A 9 5.46 -1.62 -1.52
N ALA A 10 6.40 -2.54 -1.30
CA ALA A 10 6.32 -3.89 -1.84
C ALA A 10 5.09 -4.64 -1.31
N GLU A 11 4.84 -4.60 0.00
CA GLU A 11 3.67 -5.24 0.61
C GLU A 11 2.35 -4.64 0.11
N LEU A 12 2.26 -3.32 0.01
CA LEU A 12 1.05 -2.64 -0.49
C LEU A 12 0.82 -2.81 -2.00
N GLN A 13 1.87 -3.00 -2.79
CA GLN A 13 1.72 -3.34 -4.21
C GLN A 13 1.19 -4.76 -4.40
N GLN A 14 1.57 -5.69 -3.52
CA GLN A 14 1.05 -7.06 -3.53
C GLN A 14 -0.39 -7.09 -3.02
N ASP A 15 -0.67 -6.37 -1.93
CA ASP A 15 -1.99 -6.28 -1.32
C ASP A 15 -2.25 -4.87 -0.77
N GLY A 16 -2.91 -4.04 -1.59
CA GLY A 16 -3.26 -2.68 -1.21
C GLY A 16 -4.39 -2.58 -0.18
N ARG A 17 -4.97 -3.71 0.26
CA ARG A 17 -6.06 -3.75 1.25
C ARG A 17 -5.57 -4.04 2.66
N LEU A 18 -4.27 -4.25 2.85
CA LEU A 18 -3.68 -4.50 4.17
C LEU A 18 -4.02 -3.37 5.14
N THR A 19 -4.49 -3.76 6.32
CA THR A 19 -4.58 -2.82 7.42
C THR A 19 -3.18 -2.41 7.89
N VAL A 20 -3.08 -1.24 8.50
CA VAL A 20 -1.80 -0.75 9.04
C VAL A 20 -1.20 -1.73 10.07
N THR A 21 -2.05 -2.43 10.81
CA THR A 21 -1.63 -3.46 11.78
C THR A 21 -1.01 -4.68 11.09
N GLU A 22 -1.64 -5.19 10.03
CA GLU A 22 -1.11 -6.30 9.25
C GLU A 22 0.19 -5.91 8.54
N LEU A 23 0.20 -4.74 7.91
CA LEU A 23 1.38 -4.18 7.25
C LEU A 23 2.55 -4.07 8.24
N ALA A 24 2.31 -3.51 9.43
CA ALA A 24 3.31 -3.39 10.49
C ALA A 24 3.90 -4.76 10.88
N GLY A 25 3.05 -5.78 11.00
CA GLY A 25 3.49 -7.16 11.23
C GLY A 25 4.42 -7.68 10.14
N ARG A 26 4.07 -7.46 8.86
CA ARG A 26 4.88 -7.91 7.71
C ARG A 26 6.23 -7.20 7.61
N VAL A 27 6.27 -5.89 7.88
CA VAL A 27 7.51 -5.09 7.83
C VAL A 27 8.30 -5.08 9.13
N ARG A 28 7.86 -5.85 10.15
CA ARG A 28 8.47 -5.97 11.49
C ARG A 28 8.62 -4.62 12.20
N LEU A 29 7.55 -3.83 12.17
CA LEU A 29 7.41 -2.58 12.92
C LEU A 29 6.25 -2.66 13.91
N SER A 30 6.25 -1.76 14.90
CA SER A 30 5.02 -1.44 15.62
C SER A 30 4.09 -0.59 14.74
N VAL A 31 2.80 -0.60 15.08
CA VAL A 31 1.75 0.05 14.28
C VAL A 31 1.98 1.55 14.11
N SER A 32 2.39 2.25 15.18
CA SER A 32 2.60 3.72 15.16
C SER A 32 3.67 4.18 14.15
N PRO A 33 4.92 3.67 14.16
CA PRO A 33 5.92 4.06 13.16
C PRO A 33 5.58 3.59 11.75
N CYS A 34 4.90 2.45 11.59
CA CYS A 34 4.41 2.01 10.28
C CYS A 34 3.39 3.00 9.71
N HIS A 35 2.42 3.42 10.51
CA HIS A 35 1.41 4.41 10.12
C HIS A 35 2.04 5.76 9.72
N ARG A 36 3.03 6.24 10.49
CA ARG A 36 3.73 7.49 10.18
C ARG A 36 4.42 7.43 8.83
N ARG A 37 5.18 6.35 8.58
CA ARG A 37 5.89 6.14 7.30
C ARG A 37 4.92 6.03 6.13
N LEU A 38 3.83 5.28 6.30
CA LEU A 38 2.78 5.17 5.29
C LEU A 38 2.24 6.56 4.90
N ARG A 39 1.89 7.39 5.88
CA ARG A 39 1.45 8.77 5.61
C ARG A 39 2.52 9.64 4.94
N GLU A 40 3.79 9.47 5.27
CA GLU A 40 4.88 10.20 4.61
C GLU A 40 5.03 9.78 3.14
N LEU A 41 4.87 8.49 2.84
CA LEU A 41 4.87 7.96 1.47
C LEU A 41 3.68 8.48 0.65
N GLU A 42 2.50 8.57 1.26
CA GLU A 42 1.33 9.20 0.62
C GLU A 42 1.54 10.70 0.40
N ARG A 43 1.97 11.43 1.43
CA ARG A 43 2.17 12.90 1.36
C ARG A 43 3.26 13.31 0.39
N SER A 44 4.31 12.50 0.26
CA SER A 44 5.40 12.75 -0.70
C SER A 44 5.02 12.40 -2.14
N GLY A 45 3.87 11.75 -2.36
CA GLY A 45 3.44 11.27 -3.67
C GLY A 45 4.12 9.97 -4.12
N ALA A 46 4.92 9.33 -3.25
CA ALA A 46 5.45 8.00 -3.52
C ALA A 46 4.33 6.95 -3.64
N ILE A 47 3.24 7.14 -2.90
CA ILE A 47 1.96 6.46 -3.12
C ILE A 47 1.03 7.45 -3.79
N SER A 48 0.76 7.24 -5.09
CA SER A 48 -0.11 8.11 -5.88
C SER A 48 -1.60 7.87 -5.63
N GLY A 49 -1.97 6.69 -5.13
CA GLY A 49 -3.34 6.35 -4.77
C GLY A 49 -3.56 4.84 -4.67
N TYR A 50 -4.76 4.47 -4.22
CA TYR A 50 -5.20 3.08 -4.11
C TYR A 50 -6.31 2.82 -5.12
N ARG A 51 -6.22 1.69 -5.83
CA ARG A 51 -7.18 1.33 -6.88
C ARG A 51 -7.54 -0.14 -6.83
N ALA A 52 -8.79 -0.44 -7.20
CA ALA A 52 -9.19 -1.80 -7.50
C ALA A 52 -8.66 -2.23 -8.87
N VAL A 53 -8.26 -3.50 -8.97
CA VAL A 53 -8.05 -4.15 -10.27
C VAL A 53 -9.39 -4.76 -10.67
N VAL A 54 -9.99 -4.26 -11.75
CA VAL A 54 -11.31 -4.64 -12.22
C VAL A 54 -11.14 -5.42 -13.51
N ASP A 55 -11.80 -6.58 -13.61
CA ASP A 55 -11.91 -7.32 -14.86
C ASP A 55 -12.87 -6.57 -15.80
N PRO A 56 -12.40 -6.01 -16.93
CA PRO A 56 -13.24 -5.26 -17.86
C PRO A 56 -14.39 -6.10 -18.45
N ALA A 57 -14.17 -7.40 -18.69
CA ALA A 57 -15.18 -8.28 -19.29
C ALA A 57 -16.33 -8.54 -18.33
N ALA A 58 -16.03 -8.75 -17.04
CA ALA A 58 -17.03 -8.97 -16.00
C ALA A 58 -17.93 -7.75 -15.75
N VAL A 59 -17.45 -6.54 -16.04
CA VAL A 59 -18.20 -5.28 -15.83
C VAL A 59 -18.69 -4.65 -17.13
N GLY A 60 -18.57 -5.34 -18.27
CA GLY A 60 -19.05 -4.85 -19.56
C GLY A 60 -18.31 -3.62 -20.09
N LEU A 61 -17.07 -3.39 -19.64
CA LEU A 61 -16.18 -2.32 -20.14
C LEU A 61 -15.40 -2.78 -21.38
N THR A 62 -16.09 -3.39 -22.34
CA THR A 62 -15.57 -3.71 -23.67
C THR A 62 -15.99 -2.60 -24.64
N PHE A 63 -15.30 -1.46 -24.58
CA PHE A 63 -15.43 -0.41 -25.59
C PHE A 63 -14.49 -0.65 -26.77
#